data_AF-A0A1I6PMU1-F1
#
_entry.id   AF-A0A1I6PMU1-F1
#
_cell.length_a   1.000
_cell.length_b   1.000
_cell.length_c   1.000
_cell.angle_alpha   90.00
_cell.angle_beta   90.00
_cell.angle_gamma   90.00
#
_symmetry.space_group_name_H-M   'P 1'
#
loop_
_entity.id
_entity.type
_entity.pdbx_description
1 polymer ?
#
loop_
_entity_poly.entity_id
_entity_poly.type
_entity_poly.pdbx_seq_one_letter_code
_entity_poly.pdbx_strand_id
1 'polypeptide(L)'
;MSAVEELRAGISLASEQGRDAVASLDKAISKLETTWKSLAVVTRGAAQDDVMAVPDGLRKSISSLTNARSMIVSSISASECWADRL
;
A
#
# COMPACT_ATOMS: atom_id res chain seq x y z
N MET A 1 21.61 26.17 9.80
CA MET A 1 20.36 25.74 9.16
C MET A 1 19.25 26.63 9.68
N SER A 2 18.57 27.33 8.77
CA SER A 2 17.32 28.04 9.09
C SER A 2 16.26 27.02 9.51
N ALA A 3 15.33 27.40 10.38
CA ALA A 3 14.20 26.54 10.76
C ALA A 3 13.40 26.05 9.52
N VAL A 4 13.40 26.82 8.43
CA VAL A 4 12.77 26.44 7.15
C VAL A 4 13.55 25.32 6.44
N GLU A 5 14.88 25.34 6.50
CA GLU A 5 15.72 24.30 5.91
C GLU A 5 15.58 22.97 6.67
N GLU A 6 15.46 23.03 8.00
CA GLU A 6 15.22 21.86 8.84
C GLU A 6 13.84 21.24 8.57
N LEU A 7 12.80 22.07 8.40
CA LEU A 7 11.46 21.61 8.00
C LEU A 7 11.46 20.95 6.62
N ARG A 8 12.10 21.58 5.62
CA ARG A 8 12.22 21.01 4.26
C ARG A 8 12.96 19.67 4.28
N ALA A 9 14.04 19.55 5.04
CA ALA A 9 14.76 18.30 5.21
C ALA A 9 13.92 17.21 5.89
N GLY A 10 13.17 17.57 6.94
CA GLY A 10 12.27 16.65 7.63
C GLY A 10 11.14 16.13 6.73
N ILE A 11 10.54 17.00 5.91
CA ILE A 11 9.52 16.60 4.93
C ILE A 11 10.13 15.67 3.88
N SER A 12 11.31 15.99 3.35
CA SER A 12 12.00 15.15 2.37
C SER A 12 12.25 13.75 2.92
N LEU A 13 12.71 13.64 4.17
CA LEU A 13 12.93 12.35 4.85
C LEU A 13 11.62 11.58 5.05
N ALA A 14 10.56 12.26 5.51
CA ALA A 14 9.25 11.63 5.69
C ALA A 14 8.67 11.14 4.34
N SER A 15 8.85 11.90 3.27
CA SER A 15 8.45 11.51 1.90
C SER A 15 9.23 10.29 1.40
N GLU A 16 10.54 10.23 1.65
CA GLU A 16 11.37 9.06 1.32
C GLU A 16 10.87 7.81 2.05
N GLN A 17 10.68 7.88 3.37
CA GLN A 17 10.13 6.77 4.15
C GLN A 17 8.72 6.37 3.69
N GLY A 18 7.89 7.34 3.32
CA GLY A 18 6.58 7.09 2.73
C GLY A 18 6.66 6.33 1.41
N ARG A 19 7.62 6.65 0.54
CA ARG A 19 7.86 5.93 -0.73
C ARG A 19 8.31 4.49 -0.48
N ASP A 20 9.17 4.27 0.51
CA ASP A 20 9.60 2.92 0.91
C ASP A 20 8.43 2.07 1.44
N ALA A 21 7.53 2.69 2.22
CA ALA A 21 6.31 2.04 2.66
C ALA A 21 5.39 1.69 1.47
N VAL A 22 5.24 2.59 0.49
CA VAL A 22 4.48 2.33 -0.75
C VAL A 22 5.07 1.16 -1.54
N ALA A 23 6.40 1.11 -1.70
CA ALA A 23 7.07 0.01 -2.39
C ALA A 23 6.84 -1.33 -1.67
N SER A 24 6.86 -1.32 -0.35
CA SER A 24 6.56 -2.50 0.47
C SER A 24 5.10 -2.95 0.33
N LEU A 25 4.16 -2.00 0.28
CA LEU A 25 2.75 -2.29 0.01
C LEU A 25 2.53 -2.87 -1.38
N ASP A 26 3.20 -2.32 -2.40
CA ASP A 26 3.12 -2.84 -3.78
C ASP A 26 3.60 -4.29 -3.86
N LYS A 27 4.71 -4.61 -3.18
CA LYS A 27 5.21 -5.97 -3.07
C LYS A 27 4.21 -6.90 -2.35
N ALA A 28 3.59 -6.42 -1.27
CA ALA A 28 2.60 -7.19 -0.52
C ALA A 28 1.33 -7.46 -1.36
N ILE A 29 0.80 -6.44 -2.04
CA ILE A 29 -0.36 -6.54 -2.94
C ILE A 29 -0.08 -7.57 -4.04
N SER A 30 1.05 -7.45 -4.74
CA SER A 30 1.43 -8.38 -5.81
C SER A 30 1.52 -9.84 -5.32
N LYS A 31 2.07 -10.04 -4.12
CA LYS A 31 2.16 -11.37 -3.51
C LYS A 31 0.78 -11.93 -3.17
N LEU A 32 -0.11 -11.10 -2.61
CA LEU A 32 -1.49 -11.50 -2.31
C LEU A 32 -2.31 -11.80 -3.58
N GLU A 33 -2.14 -11.03 -4.65
CA GLU A 33 -2.78 -11.31 -5.94
C GLU A 33 -2.32 -12.66 -6.52
N THR A 34 -1.03 -12.96 -6.40
CA THR A 34 -0.48 -14.26 -6.83
C THR A 34 -1.06 -15.39 -5.99
N THR A 35 -1.13 -15.22 -4.67
CA THR A 35 -1.77 -16.19 -3.75
C THR A 35 -3.25 -16.38 -4.10
N TRP A 36 -3.99 -15.30 -4.36
CA TRP A 36 -5.40 -15.37 -4.76
C TRP A 36 -5.59 -16.17 -6.06
N LYS A 37 -4.78 -15.91 -7.08
CA LYS A 37 -4.81 -16.65 -8.35
C LYS A 37 -4.50 -18.14 -8.15
N SER A 38 -3.48 -18.44 -7.34
CA SER A 38 -3.12 -19.83 -7.02
C SER A 38 -4.22 -20.55 -6.27
N LEU A 39 -4.84 -19.87 -5.28
CA LEU A 39 -5.95 -20.42 -4.53
C LEU A 39 -7.13 -20.73 -5.46
N ALA A 40 -7.52 -19.80 -6.32
CA ALA A 40 -8.62 -20.00 -7.29
C ALA A 40 -8.41 -21.20 -8.25
N VAL A 41 -7.16 -21.62 -8.48
CA VAL A 41 -6.85 -22.83 -9.25
C VAL A 41 -7.09 -24.08 -8.40
N VAL A 42 -6.61 -24.10 -7.16
CA VAL A 42 -6.73 -25.25 -6.24
C VAL A 42 -8.17 -25.46 -5.77
N THR A 43 -8.93 -24.39 -5.60
CA THR A 43 -10.31 -24.43 -5.10
C THR A 43 -11.34 -24.76 -6.18
N ARG A 44 -10.94 -24.79 -7.47
CA ARG A 44 -11.85 -25.00 -8.62
C ARG A 44 -12.56 -26.36 -8.63
N GLY A 45 -12.09 -27.33 -7.84
CA GLY A 45 -12.71 -28.64 -7.66
C GLY A 45 -13.23 -28.91 -6.23
N ALA A 46 -13.12 -27.95 -5.31
CA ALA A 46 -13.50 -28.12 -3.92
C ALA A 46 -14.90 -27.52 -3.68
N ALA A 47 -15.91 -28.37 -3.54
CA ALA A 47 -17.32 -27.98 -3.36
C ALA A 47 -17.68 -27.58 -1.91
N GLN A 48 -16.72 -27.04 -1.13
CA GLN A 48 -16.95 -26.65 0.27
C GLN A 48 -17.06 -25.13 0.39
N ASP A 49 -18.15 -24.64 0.98
CA ASP A 49 -18.42 -23.20 1.18
C ASP A 49 -17.28 -22.45 1.90
N ASP A 50 -16.59 -23.12 2.84
CA ASP A 50 -15.44 -22.55 3.55
C ASP A 50 -14.26 -22.22 2.63
N VAL A 51 -14.13 -22.96 1.53
CA VAL A 51 -13.07 -22.79 0.53
C VAL A 51 -13.34 -21.56 -0.35
N MET A 52 -14.59 -21.13 -0.48
CA MET A 52 -15.00 -19.90 -1.17
C MET A 52 -14.86 -18.64 -0.30
N ALA A 53 -14.84 -18.77 1.04
CA ALA A 53 -14.67 -17.62 1.95
C ALA A 53 -13.23 -17.04 1.96
N VAL A 54 -12.21 -17.87 1.74
CA VAL A 54 -10.79 -17.46 1.73
C VAL A 54 -10.46 -16.51 0.55
N PRO A 55 -10.90 -16.77 -0.70
CA PRO A 55 -10.79 -15.81 -1.81
C PRO A 55 -11.38 -14.42 -1.51
N ASP A 56 -12.50 -14.35 -0.81
CA ASP A 56 -13.15 -13.08 -0.47
C ASP A 56 -12.39 -12.31 0.61
N GLY A 57 -11.84 -13.00 1.62
CA GLY A 57 -10.95 -12.41 2.62
C GLY A 57 -9.70 -11.80 1.98
N LEU A 58 -9.06 -12.54 1.06
CA LEU A 58 -7.90 -12.05 0.30
C LEU A 58 -8.22 -10.82 -0.54
N ARG A 59 -9.38 -10.81 -1.23
CA ARG A 59 -9.82 -9.67 -2.02
C ARG A 59 -10.04 -8.41 -1.18
N LYS A 60 -10.65 -8.55 0.00
CA LYS A 60 -10.82 -7.44 0.97
C LYS A 60 -9.47 -6.91 1.46
N SER A 61 -8.53 -7.79 1.75
CA SER A 61 -7.17 -7.41 2.17
C SER A 61 -6.43 -6.65 1.06
N ILE A 62 -6.48 -7.13 -0.18
CA ILE A 62 -5.89 -6.42 -1.34
C ILE A 62 -6.50 -5.02 -1.47
N SER A 63 -7.82 -4.90 -1.43
CA SER A 63 -8.50 -3.60 -1.49
C SER A 63 -8.08 -2.66 -0.35
N SER A 64 -7.95 -3.17 0.87
CA SER A 64 -7.54 -2.38 2.03
C SER A 64 -6.10 -1.86 1.89
N LEU A 65 -5.18 -2.69 1.41
CA LEU A 65 -3.79 -2.30 1.17
C LEU A 65 -3.67 -1.28 0.04
N THR A 66 -4.45 -1.43 -1.03
CA THR A 66 -4.52 -0.46 -2.13
C THR A 66 -5.01 0.90 -1.64
N ASN A 67 -6.02 0.92 -0.77
CA ASN A 67 -6.52 2.16 -0.16
C ASN A 67 -5.44 2.81 0.72
N ALA A 68 -4.80 2.04 1.59
CA ALA A 68 -3.71 2.52 2.44
C ALA A 68 -2.55 3.12 1.61
N ARG A 69 -2.16 2.42 0.53
CA ARG A 69 -1.16 2.91 -0.43
C ARG A 69 -1.56 4.26 -1.02
N SER A 70 -2.81 4.40 -1.48
CA SER A 70 -3.31 5.65 -2.03
C SER A 70 -3.24 6.79 -1.02
N MET A 71 -3.63 6.54 0.23
CA MET A 71 -3.59 7.54 1.30
C MET A 71 -2.16 8.02 1.58
N ILE A 72 -1.19 7.10 1.61
CA ILE A 72 0.23 7.45 1.82
C ILE A 72 0.74 8.31 0.66
N VAL A 73 0.47 7.92 -0.59
CA VAL A 73 0.85 8.71 -1.77
C VAL A 73 0.27 10.13 -1.71
N SER A 74 -1.02 10.26 -1.37
CA SER A 74 -1.65 11.58 -1.22
C SER A 74 -1.01 12.40 -0.10
N SER A 75 -0.65 11.78 1.03
CA SER A 75 0.03 12.45 2.14
C SER A 75 1.43 12.95 1.76
N ILE A 76 2.19 12.15 1.00
CA ILE A 76 3.50 12.54 0.46
C ILE A 76 3.33 13.77 -0.43
N SER A 77 2.45 13.71 -1.43
CA SER A 77 2.23 14.82 -2.36
C SER A 77 1.78 16.10 -1.65
N ALA A 78 0.91 16.00 -0.64
CA ALA A 78 0.48 17.14 0.16
C ALA A 78 1.65 17.76 0.96
N SER A 79 2.50 16.91 1.54
CA SER A 79 3.66 17.35 2.33
C SER A 79 4.71 18.02 1.45
N GLU A 80 5.01 17.45 0.28
CA GLU A 80 5.95 18.03 -0.70
C GLU A 80 5.45 19.36 -1.25
N CYS A 81 4.16 19.45 -1.60
CA CYS A 81 3.55 20.71 -2.02
C CYS A 81 3.66 21.81 -0.95
N TRP A 82 3.55 21.45 0.33
CA TRP A 82 3.77 22.40 1.41
C TRP A 82 5.24 22.81 1.53
N ALA A 83 6.18 21.87 1.40
CA ALA A 83 7.61 22.14 1.42
C ALA A 83 8.05 23.11 0.31
N ASP A 84 7.49 22.96 -0.89
CA ASP A 84 7.80 23.82 -2.04
C ASP A 84 7.35 25.27 -1.85
N ARG A 85 6.33 25.49 -0.99
CA ARG A 85 5.75 26.80 -0.70
C ARG A 85 6.42 27.56 0.46
N LEU A 86 7.28 26.89 1.24
CA LEU A 86 8.04 27.49 2.34
C LEU A 86 9.16 28.41 1.84
#